data_AF-A0AA86W134-F1
#
_entry.id   AF-A0AA86W134-F1
#
_cell.length_a   1.000
_cell.length_b   1.000
_cell.length_c   1.000
_cell.angle_alpha   90.00
_cell.angle_beta   90.00
_cell.angle_gamma   90.00
#
_symmetry.space_group_name_H-M   'P 1'
#
loop_
_entity.id
_entity.type
_entity.pdbx_description
1 polymer ?
#
loop_
_entity_poly.entity_id
_entity_poly.type
_entity_poly.pdbx_seq_one_letter_code
_entity_poly.pdbx_strand_id
1 'polypeptide(L)'
;MQLQDGSVGKVINFITSHVVATSFAGIISEQSRVVADHSIIPHLRTTDSGRLIKFEKFSHYVARQLGLAESEGPEVCRLANEYLMKSKECVESIVQYFAHQNDPTLPAKLIHEFDRCILSYFAFHWNQPSLLISQVYFHYLNY
;
A
#
# COMPACT_ATOMS: atom_id res chain seq x y z
N MET A 1 -10.61 -21.16 -15.98
CA MET A 1 -9.69 -20.32 -16.77
C MET A 1 -9.73 -18.93 -16.13
N GLN A 2 -8.91 -18.70 -15.10
CA GLN A 2 -8.91 -17.43 -14.38
C GLN A 2 -7.90 -16.49 -15.06
N LEU A 3 -8.36 -15.28 -15.39
CA LEU A 3 -7.53 -14.18 -15.86
C LEU A 3 -6.40 -13.96 -14.84
N GLN A 4 -5.18 -14.39 -15.18
CA GLN A 4 -4.00 -13.80 -14.56
C GLN A 4 -3.93 -12.35 -15.04
N ASP A 5 -4.54 -11.49 -14.22
CA ASP A 5 -4.77 -10.08 -14.47
C ASP A 5 -3.44 -9.33 -14.60
N GLY A 6 -3.33 -8.42 -15.57
CA GLY A 6 -2.13 -7.60 -15.80
C GLY A 6 -1.70 -6.83 -14.55
N SER A 7 -2.62 -6.64 -13.59
CA SER A 7 -2.34 -6.16 -12.24
C SER A 7 -1.27 -6.97 -11.49
N VAL A 8 -1.35 -8.30 -11.48
CA VAL A 8 -0.37 -9.16 -10.79
C VAL A 8 1.02 -8.96 -11.40
N GLY A 9 1.09 -8.83 -12.73
CA GLY A 9 2.34 -8.55 -13.43
C GLY A 9 2.94 -7.19 -13.06
N LYS A 10 2.11 -6.16 -12.89
CA LYS A 10 2.55 -4.83 -12.41
C LYS A 10 3.10 -4.91 -10.98
N VAL A 11 2.41 -5.62 -10.07
CA VAL A 11 2.90 -5.86 -8.71
C VAL A 11 4.25 -6.55 -8.73
N ILE A 12 4.38 -7.64 -9.50
CA ILE A 12 5.64 -8.38 -9.63
C ILE A 12 6.76 -7.48 -10.15
N ASN A 13 6.50 -6.71 -11.20
CA ASN A 13 7.48 -5.77 -11.75
C ASN A 13 7.90 -4.73 -10.71
N PHE A 14 6.95 -4.18 -9.95
CA PHE A 14 7.23 -3.24 -8.88
C PHE A 14 8.14 -3.86 -7.80
N ILE A 15 7.73 -4.98 -7.20
CA ILE A 15 8.48 -5.59 -6.09
C ILE A 15 9.82 -6.21 -6.53
N THR A 16 9.98 -6.53 -7.81
CA THR A 16 11.26 -7.02 -8.37
C THR A 16 12.20 -5.88 -8.72
N SER A 17 11.67 -4.73 -9.18
CA SER A 17 12.48 -3.53 -9.46
C SER A 17 13.07 -2.89 -8.19
N HIS A 18 12.48 -3.14 -7.02
CA HIS A 18 12.90 -2.58 -5.73
C HIS A 18 14.16 -3.20 -5.11
N VAL A 19 14.85 -4.13 -5.80
CA VAL A 19 16.15 -4.65 -5.34
C VAL A 19 17.28 -3.59 -5.45
N VAL A 20 17.05 -2.44 -6.09
CA VAL A 20 18.01 -1.33 -6.08
C VAL A 20 17.28 0.03 -5.97
N ALA A 21 17.62 0.82 -4.95
CA ALA A 21 17.49 2.30 -4.90
C ALA A 21 16.39 3.01 -4.08
N THR A 22 15.60 2.37 -3.21
CA THR A 22 14.74 3.12 -2.27
C THR A 22 14.89 2.69 -0.81
N SER A 23 16.14 2.59 -0.35
CA SER A 23 16.43 2.64 1.09
C SER A 23 16.13 4.04 1.60
N PHE A 24 15.39 4.15 2.71
CA PHE A 24 15.25 5.38 3.49
C PHE A 24 16.58 5.76 4.19
N ALA A 25 17.68 5.88 3.45
CA ALA A 25 18.91 6.51 3.93
C ALA A 25 18.82 8.05 3.86
N GLY A 26 17.61 8.61 3.81
CA GLY A 26 17.34 10.01 3.47
C GLY A 26 16.83 10.90 4.61
N ILE A 27 16.83 10.45 5.88
CA ILE A 27 16.51 11.35 7.00
C ILE A 27 17.78 11.97 7.62
N ILE A 28 18.99 11.52 7.27
CA ILE A 28 20.23 12.16 7.73
C ILE A 28 21.31 12.15 6.64
N SER A 29 21.21 13.04 5.66
CA SER A 29 22.40 13.65 5.03
C SER A 29 21.97 14.83 4.18
N GLU A 30 22.44 16.00 4.59
CA GLU A 30 22.55 17.19 3.78
C GLU A 30 23.17 16.82 2.42
N GLN A 31 22.63 17.37 1.33
CA GLN A 31 23.28 17.41 0.01
C GLN A 31 23.18 16.18 -0.93
N SER A 32 21.96 15.70 -1.18
CA SER A 32 21.61 15.23 -2.54
C SER A 32 20.26 15.82 -2.91
N ARG A 33 20.07 16.20 -4.18
CA ARG A 33 18.84 16.84 -4.67
C ARG A 33 17.66 15.89 -4.44
N VAL A 34 16.93 16.17 -3.36
CA VAL A 34 15.67 15.55 -3.00
C VAL A 34 14.70 15.84 -4.13
N VAL A 35 14.55 14.90 -5.07
CA VAL A 35 13.25 14.75 -5.73
C VAL A 35 12.35 14.28 -4.62
N ALA A 36 11.64 15.21 -3.98
CA ALA A 36 10.56 14.86 -3.09
C ALA A 36 9.57 14.11 -3.97
N ASP A 37 9.61 12.78 -3.93
CA ASP A 37 8.64 11.99 -4.65
C ASP A 37 7.31 12.17 -3.92
N HIS A 38 6.56 13.17 -4.38
CA HIS A 38 5.23 13.49 -3.86
C HIS A 38 4.28 12.28 -3.98
N SER A 39 4.67 11.20 -4.67
CA SER A 39 3.95 9.94 -4.70
C SER A 39 3.91 9.24 -3.33
N ILE A 40 4.85 9.44 -2.41
CA ILE A 40 4.86 8.66 -1.14
C ILE A 40 3.86 9.23 -0.12
N ILE A 41 3.42 10.48 -0.30
CA ILE A 41 2.52 11.17 0.62
C ILE A 41 1.08 10.67 0.37
N PRO A 42 0.34 10.21 1.41
CA PRO A 42 -1.08 9.90 1.27
C PRO A 42 -1.87 11.13 0.83
N HIS A 43 -2.76 10.96 -0.14
CA HIS A 43 -3.56 12.07 -0.65
C HIS A 43 -4.62 12.51 0.35
N LEU A 44 -4.90 13.81 0.38
CA LEU A 44 -6.05 14.37 1.11
C LEU A 44 -7.21 14.52 0.13
N ARG A 45 -8.34 13.86 0.41
CA ARG A 45 -9.57 14.00 -0.39
C ARG A 45 -10.54 14.92 0.33
N THR A 46 -10.91 16.02 -0.30
CA THR A 46 -12.06 16.83 0.14
C THR A 46 -13.34 16.15 -0.29
N THR A 47 -14.32 16.07 0.61
CA THR A 47 -15.69 15.69 0.22
C THR A 47 -16.29 16.73 -0.73
N ASP A 48 -17.27 16.34 -1.54
CA ASP A 48 -17.93 17.23 -2.53
C ASP A 48 -18.50 18.52 -1.92
N SER A 49 -18.82 18.50 -0.62
CA SER A 49 -19.27 19.67 0.15
C SER A 49 -18.15 20.61 0.63
N GLY A 50 -16.88 20.28 0.37
CA GLY A 50 -15.69 20.99 0.85
C GLY A 50 -15.47 20.96 2.37
N ARG A 51 -16.41 20.39 3.15
CA ARG A 51 -16.43 20.48 4.62
C ARG A 51 -15.56 19.45 5.34
N LEU A 52 -15.23 18.32 4.72
CA LEU A 52 -14.49 17.25 5.37
C LEU A 52 -13.29 16.84 4.52
N ILE A 53 -12.11 16.93 5.11
CA ILE A 53 -10.89 16.34 4.57
C ILE A 53 -10.86 14.89 5.06
N LYS A 54 -10.97 13.94 4.12
CA LYS A 54 -10.76 12.52 4.38
C LYS A 54 -9.37 12.13 3.88
N PHE A 55 -8.70 11.26 4.61
CA PHE A 55 -7.46 10.69 4.13
C PHE A 55 -7.73 9.76 2.95
N GLU A 56 -6.77 9.61 2.04
CA GLU A 56 -6.76 8.51 1.09
C GLU A 56 -6.95 7.19 1.86
N LYS A 57 -7.78 6.28 1.36
CA LYS A 57 -7.95 4.98 2.02
C LYS A 57 -6.62 4.22 1.98
N PHE A 58 -6.27 3.52 3.06
CA PHE A 58 -5.03 2.76 3.15
C PHE A 58 -4.82 1.80 1.96
N SER A 59 -5.85 1.02 1.60
CA SER A 59 -5.79 0.13 0.44
C SER A 59 -5.50 0.84 -0.89
N HIS A 60 -6.09 2.03 -1.09
CA HIS A 60 -5.86 2.83 -2.30
C HIS A 60 -4.46 3.43 -2.31
N TYR A 61 -3.98 3.87 -1.13
CA TYR A 61 -2.60 4.31 -0.95
C TYR A 61 -1.62 3.19 -1.35
N VAL A 62 -1.82 1.96 -0.85
CA VAL A 62 -0.99 0.79 -1.18
C VAL A 62 -1.02 0.49 -2.68
N ALA A 63 -2.21 0.42 -3.30
CA ALA A 63 -2.32 0.17 -4.74
C ALA A 63 -1.51 1.20 -5.55
N ARG A 64 -1.62 2.48 -5.17
CA ARG A 64 -0.87 3.56 -5.81
C ARG A 64 0.64 3.45 -5.58
N GLN A 65 1.08 3.08 -4.37
CA GLN A 65 2.50 2.82 -4.09
C GLN A 65 3.04 1.70 -4.97
N LEU A 66 2.24 0.66 -5.25
CA LEU A 66 2.63 -0.44 -6.14
C LEU A 66 2.45 -0.13 -7.64
N GLY A 67 2.14 1.12 -8.00
CA GLY A 67 1.95 1.54 -9.40
C GLY A 67 0.64 1.05 -10.05
N LEU A 68 -0.37 0.71 -9.24
CA LEU A 68 -1.69 0.28 -9.70
C LEU A 68 -2.70 1.43 -9.61
N ALA A 69 -3.61 1.48 -10.59
CA ALA A 69 -4.83 2.28 -10.44
C ALA A 69 -5.83 1.57 -9.49
N GLU A 70 -6.76 2.31 -8.88
CA GLU A 70 -7.77 1.75 -7.96
C GLU A 70 -8.58 0.61 -8.61
N SER A 71 -8.91 0.75 -9.90
CA SER A 71 -9.63 -0.27 -10.67
C SER A 71 -8.79 -1.50 -11.02
N GLU A 72 -7.46 -1.37 -11.00
CA GLU A 72 -6.53 -2.45 -11.35
C GLU A 72 -6.09 -3.23 -10.10
N GLY A 73 -6.24 -2.67 -8.90
CA GLY A 73 -5.74 -3.28 -7.66
C GLY A 73 -6.77 -3.92 -6.73
N PRO A 74 -7.97 -4.38 -7.11
CA PRO A 74 -9.00 -4.76 -6.13
C PRO A 74 -8.55 -5.89 -5.18
N GLU A 75 -7.85 -6.92 -5.68
CA GLU A 75 -7.31 -7.99 -4.84
C GLU A 75 -6.16 -7.51 -3.94
N VAL A 76 -5.25 -6.69 -4.46
CA VAL A 76 -4.16 -6.11 -3.66
C VAL A 76 -4.71 -5.18 -2.57
N CYS A 77 -5.71 -4.38 -2.89
CA CYS A 77 -6.43 -3.52 -1.96
C CYS A 77 -7.08 -4.36 -0.84
N ARG A 78 -7.70 -5.49 -1.19
CA ARG A 78 -8.28 -6.43 -0.23
C ARG A 78 -7.20 -7.00 0.69
N LEU A 79 -6.11 -7.52 0.12
CA LEU A 79 -4.97 -8.07 0.87
C LEU A 79 -4.32 -7.03 1.77
N ALA A 80 -4.16 -5.79 1.31
CA ALA A 80 -3.60 -4.70 2.10
C ALA A 80 -4.45 -4.41 3.35
N ASN A 81 -5.77 -4.31 3.19
CA ASN A 81 -6.68 -4.11 4.32
C ASN A 81 -6.71 -5.32 5.26
N GLU A 82 -6.74 -6.53 4.72
CA GLU A 82 -6.72 -7.77 5.51
C GLU A 82 -5.42 -7.88 6.31
N TYR A 83 -4.28 -7.59 5.69
CA TYR A 83 -2.97 -7.61 6.33
C TYR A 83 -2.85 -6.55 7.43
N LEU A 84 -3.36 -5.33 7.20
CA LEU A 84 -3.39 -4.27 8.21
C LEU A 84 -4.16 -4.70 9.48
N MET A 85 -5.23 -5.48 9.32
CA MET A 85 -6.11 -5.87 10.43
C MET A 85 -5.75 -7.22 11.07
N LYS A 86 -5.31 -8.18 10.26
CA LYS A 86 -5.13 -9.60 10.60
C LYS A 86 -3.88 -10.14 9.89
N SER A 87 -2.73 -9.53 10.19
CA SER A 87 -1.48 -9.77 9.45
C SER A 87 -1.07 -11.23 9.42
N LYS A 88 -1.27 -11.99 10.51
CA LYS A 88 -0.91 -13.42 10.59
C LYS A 88 -1.79 -14.30 9.71
N GLU A 89 -3.10 -14.05 9.74
CA GLU A 89 -4.09 -14.78 8.97
C GLU A 89 -4.01 -14.45 7.47
N CYS A 90 -3.62 -13.21 7.13
CA CYS A 90 -3.51 -12.74 5.75
C CYS A 90 -2.32 -13.38 5.00
N VAL A 91 -1.30 -13.90 5.69
CA VAL A 91 -0.11 -14.48 5.03
C VAL A 91 -0.50 -15.58 4.05
N GLU A 92 -1.44 -16.46 4.41
CA GLU A 92 -1.90 -17.53 3.53
C GLU A 92 -2.61 -16.98 2.28
N SER A 93 -3.46 -15.96 2.45
CA SER A 93 -4.11 -15.23 1.35
C SER A 93 -3.08 -14.62 0.38
N ILE A 94 -1.97 -14.07 0.89
CA ILE A 94 -0.88 -13.51 0.09
C ILE A 94 -0.11 -14.61 -0.65
N VAL A 95 0.15 -15.76 -0.01
CA VAL A 95 0.76 -16.91 -0.69
C VAL A 95 -0.14 -17.40 -1.83
N GLN A 96 -1.44 -17.51 -1.59
CA GLN A 96 -2.40 -17.94 -2.60
C GLN A 96 -2.48 -16.96 -3.78
N TYR A 97 -2.37 -15.65 -3.53
CA TYR A 97 -2.33 -14.63 -4.59
C TYR A 97 -1.22 -14.89 -5.62
N PHE A 98 -0.08 -15.42 -5.18
CA PHE A 98 1.05 -15.77 -6.04
C PHE A 98 1.14 -17.26 -6.41
N ALA A 99 0.10 -18.08 -6.16
CA ALA A 99 0.15 -19.54 -6.33
C ALA A 99 0.53 -20.03 -7.74
N HIS A 100 0.34 -19.17 -8.75
CA HIS A 100 0.65 -19.48 -10.15
C HIS A 100 1.99 -18.89 -10.63
N GLN A 101 2.77 -18.28 -9.74
CA GLN A 101 4.06 -17.68 -10.05
C GLN A 101 5.20 -18.63 -9.65
N ASN A 102 6.29 -18.62 -10.42
CA ASN A 102 7.43 -19.50 -10.19
C ASN A 102 8.41 -18.97 -9.14
N ASP A 103 8.34 -17.68 -8.78
CA ASP A 103 9.23 -17.07 -7.78
C ASP A 103 8.62 -17.19 -6.37
N PRO A 104 9.15 -18.07 -5.49
CA PRO A 104 8.64 -18.28 -4.15
C PRO A 104 8.92 -17.10 -3.20
N THR A 105 9.72 -16.11 -3.62
CA THR A 105 10.05 -14.93 -2.80
C THR A 105 9.01 -13.82 -2.89
N LEU A 106 8.08 -13.88 -3.86
CA LEU A 106 7.08 -12.83 -4.11
C LEU A 106 6.16 -12.56 -2.90
N PRO A 107 5.64 -13.56 -2.16
CA PRO A 107 4.85 -13.30 -0.95
C PRO A 107 5.61 -12.47 0.09
N ALA A 108 6.88 -12.83 0.37
CA ALA A 108 7.71 -12.11 1.34
C ALA A 108 8.02 -10.67 0.90
N LYS A 109 8.26 -10.47 -0.41
CA LYS A 109 8.48 -9.13 -0.99
C LYS A 109 7.21 -8.27 -0.88
N LEU A 110 6.03 -8.82 -1.14
CA LEU A 110 4.78 -8.07 -1.02
C LEU A 110 4.47 -7.72 0.45
N ILE A 111 4.72 -8.65 1.38
CA ILE A 111 4.60 -8.39 2.83
C ILE A 111 5.50 -7.23 3.25
N HIS A 112 6.76 -7.23 2.79
CA HIS A 112 7.70 -6.14 3.07
C HIS A 112 7.18 -4.78 2.57
N GLU A 113 6.60 -4.74 1.37
CA GLU A 113 5.99 -3.50 0.86
C GLU A 113 4.74 -3.08 1.64
N PHE A 114 3.92 -4.04 2.12
CA PHE A 114 2.81 -3.73 3.03
C PHE A 114 3.30 -3.12 4.34
N ASP A 115 4.32 -3.69 4.98
CA ASP A 115 4.90 -3.14 6.22
C ASP A 115 5.41 -1.71 6.00
N ARG A 116 6.11 -1.45 4.88
CA ARG A 116 6.56 -0.10 4.49
C ARG A 116 5.40 0.86 4.30
N CYS A 117 4.34 0.43 3.62
CA CYS A 117 3.16 1.25 3.38
C CYS A 117 2.45 1.58 4.69
N ILE A 118 2.33 0.62 5.62
CA ILE A 118 1.75 0.86 6.95
C ILE A 118 2.55 1.94 7.66
N LEU A 119 3.86 1.75 7.84
CA LEU A 119 4.71 2.71 8.56
C LEU A 119 4.64 4.11 7.94
N SER A 120 4.73 4.20 6.61
CA SER A 120 4.66 5.48 5.89
C SER A 120 3.30 6.15 6.07
N TYR A 121 2.21 5.39 5.85
CA TYR A 121 0.86 5.90 5.96
C TYR A 121 0.55 6.41 7.37
N PHE A 122 0.96 5.69 8.43
CA PHE A 122 0.74 6.16 9.81
C PHE A 122 1.63 7.36 10.16
N ALA A 123 2.87 7.43 9.67
CA ALA A 123 3.77 8.57 9.92
C ALA A 123 3.19 9.89 9.38
N PHE A 124 2.63 9.89 8.17
CA PHE A 124 2.03 11.10 7.57
C PHE A 124 0.75 11.56 8.27
N HIS A 125 0.07 10.66 8.99
CA HIS A 125 -1.17 10.95 9.72
C HIS A 125 -0.97 11.08 11.23
N TRP A 126 0.29 11.12 11.71
CA TRP A 126 0.61 11.14 13.14
C TRP A 126 0.04 12.35 13.89
N ASN A 127 -0.24 13.45 13.20
CA ASN A 127 -0.85 14.65 13.77
C ASN A 127 -2.38 14.56 13.93
N GLN A 128 -3.04 13.54 13.37
CA GLN A 128 -4.49 13.33 13.44
C GLN A 128 -4.86 11.85 13.68
N PRO A 129 -4.36 11.22 14.76
CA PRO A 129 -4.48 9.78 14.97
C PRO A 129 -5.93 9.33 15.21
N SER A 130 -6.78 10.18 15.83
CA SER A 130 -8.19 9.86 16.08
C SER A 130 -9.03 9.76 14.81
N LEU A 131 -8.76 10.63 13.83
CA LEU A 131 -9.39 10.60 12.52
C LEU A 131 -8.93 9.39 11.71
N LEU A 132 -7.63 9.07 11.78
CA LEU A 132 -7.02 7.92 11.13
C LEU A 132 -7.61 6.59 11.63
N ILE A 133 -7.64 6.40 12.95
CA ILE A 133 -8.18 5.17 13.58
C ILE A 133 -9.66 5.00 13.21
N SER A 134 -10.43 6.09 13.28
CA SER A 134 -11.84 6.07 12.90
C SER A 134 -12.01 5.62 11.44
N GLN A 135 -11.22 6.18 10.51
CA GLN A 135 -11.33 5.84 9.09
C GLN A 135 -10.93 4.38 8.79
N VAL A 136 -9.85 3.89 9.38
CA VAL A 136 -9.42 2.48 9.22
C VAL A 136 -10.48 1.53 9.78
N TYR A 137 -11.00 1.83 10.98
CA TYR A 137 -11.99 0.99 11.65
C TYR A 137 -13.36 1.00 10.95
N PHE A 138 -13.86 2.16 10.51
CA PHE A 138 -15.14 2.25 9.80
C PHE A 138 -15.08 1.62 8.39
N HIS A 139 -13.94 1.65 7.72
CA HIS A 139 -13.80 0.97 6.43
C HIS A 139 -13.95 -0.54 6.57
N TYR A 140 -13.46 -1.13 7.67
CA TYR A 140 -13.57 -2.56 7.96
C TYR A 140 -15.02 -3.02 8.22
N LEU A 141 -15.87 -2.21 8.85
CA LEU A 141 -17.27 -2.56 9.10
C LEU A 141 -18.16 -2.54 7.83
N ASN A 142 -17.64 -2.03 6.71
CA ASN A 142 -18.39 -1.91 5.45
C ASN A 142 -17.86 -2.87 4.36
N TYR A 143 -17.03 -3.85 4.73
CA TYR A 143 -16.56 -4.94 3.88
C TYR A 143 -16.96 -6.30 4.46
#